data_AF-A0A0U5FRJ2-F1
#
_entry.id   AF-A0A0U5FRJ2-F1
#
_cell.length_a   1.000
_cell.length_b   1.000
_cell.length_c   1.000
_cell.angle_alpha   90.00
_cell.angle_beta   90.00
_cell.angle_gamma   90.00
#
_symmetry.space_group_name_H-M   'P 1'
#
loop_
_entity.id
_entity.type
_entity.pdbx_description
1 polymer ?
#
loop_
_entity_poly.entity_id
_entity_poly.type
_entity_poly.pdbx_seq_one_letter_code
_entity_poly.pdbx_strand_id
1 'polypeptide(L)' 'MGKVHGSLARAGKVKSATPKVEPQEKKKLPKGRAMKRLKYTRRFVNVTMTGGKRKVRF' A
#
# COMPACT_ATOMS: atom_id res chain seq x y z
N MET A 1 39.22 -10.57 -4.67
CA MET A 1 38.17 -11.61 -4.68
C MET A 1 37.49 -11.60 -3.30
N GLY A 2 36.25 -11.11 -3.20
CA GLY A 2 35.54 -11.01 -1.92
C GLY A 2 34.95 -12.35 -1.47
N LYS A 3 34.51 -12.43 -0.20
CA LYS A 3 33.85 -13.62 0.36
C LYS A 3 32.57 -13.94 -0.44
N VAL A 4 32.61 -15.05 -1.18
CA VAL A 4 31.52 -15.50 -2.06
C VAL A 4 30.40 -16.19 -1.28
N HIS A 5 30.72 -16.78 -0.13
CA HIS A 5 29.80 -17.63 0.64
C HIS A 5 29.62 -17.12 2.07
N GLY A 6 28.37 -16.92 2.46
CA GLY A 6 27.96 -16.49 3.81
C GLY A 6 26.96 -17.46 4.44
N SER A 7 26.49 -17.14 5.64
CA SER A 7 25.50 -17.96 6.34
C SER A 7 24.11 -17.81 5.73
N LEU A 8 23.51 -18.93 5.36
CA LEU A 8 22.13 -19.02 4.85
C LEU A 8 21.10 -19.16 5.99
N ALA A 9 21.53 -19.33 7.23
CA ALA A 9 20.66 -19.66 8.37
C ALA A 9 19.62 -18.58 8.72
N ARG A 10 19.82 -17.34 8.25
CA ARG A 10 18.90 -16.21 8.52
C ARG A 10 17.90 -15.96 7.40
N ALA A 11 17.91 -16.77 6.34
CA ALA A 11 16.97 -16.64 5.25
C ALA A 11 15.52 -16.74 5.77
N GLY A 12 14.69 -15.74 5.47
CA GLY A 12 13.28 -15.75 5.84
C GLY A 12 12.96 -15.42 7.31
N LYS A 13 13.96 -15.22 8.19
CA LYS A 13 13.76 -15.00 9.66
C LYS A 13 12.63 -14.02 9.99
N VAL A 14 12.57 -12.89 9.29
CA VAL A 14 11.60 -11.83 9.60
C VAL A 14 10.18 -12.23 9.16
N LYS A 15 10.04 -12.82 7.98
CA LYS A 15 8.72 -13.21 7.43
C LYS A 15 8.08 -14.35 8.22
N SER A 16 8.88 -15.26 8.80
CA SER A 16 8.40 -16.33 9.65
C SER A 16 8.11 -15.90 11.08
N ALA A 17 8.79 -14.87 11.58
CA ALA A 17 8.57 -14.34 12.93
C ALA A 17 7.31 -13.46 13.04
N THR A 18 6.89 -12.79 11.97
CA THR A 18 5.72 -11.91 12.00
C THR A 18 4.41 -12.70 12.13
N PRO A 19 3.48 -12.29 13.00
CA PRO A 19 2.17 -12.95 13.11
C PRO A 19 1.41 -12.82 11.79
N LYS A 20 0.70 -13.89 11.41
CA LYS A 20 -0.12 -13.91 10.21
C LYS A 20 -1.40 -13.09 10.46
N VAL A 21 -1.57 -12.01 9.71
CA VAL A 21 -2.80 -11.20 9.70
C VAL A 21 -3.55 -11.44 8.40
N GLU A 22 -4.81 -11.87 8.50
CA GLU A 22 -5.67 -12.05 7.34
C GLU A 22 -6.21 -10.72 6.80
N PRO A 23 -6.42 -10.61 5.48
CA PRO A 23 -7.00 -9.41 4.90
C PRO A 23 -8.45 -9.24 5.37
N GLN A 24 -8.77 -8.05 5.87
CA GLN A 24 -10.15 -7.71 6.21
C GLN A 24 -11.03 -7.63 4.96
N GLU A 25 -12.28 -8.08 5.09
CA GLU A 25 -13.30 -7.90 4.06
C GLU A 25 -13.59 -6.41 3.86
N LYS A 26 -13.49 -5.94 2.61
CA LYS A 26 -13.75 -4.55 2.24
C LYS A 26 -14.72 -4.52 1.08
N LYS A 27 -15.55 -3.47 1.05
CA LYS A 27 -16.46 -3.22 -0.07
C LYS A 27 -15.68 -3.18 -1.38
N LYS A 28 -16.19 -3.87 -2.40
CA LYS A 28 -15.57 -3.94 -3.72
C LYS A 28 -15.44 -2.52 -4.30
N LEU A 29 -14.22 -2.13 -4.63
CA LEU A 29 -13.98 -0.88 -5.33
C LEU A 29 -14.48 -0.99 -6.79
N PRO A 30 -15.16 0.05 -7.31
CA PRO A 30 -15.58 0.05 -8.71
C PRO A 30 -14.36 0.01 -9.63
N LYS A 31 -14.47 -0.66 -10.78
CA LYS A 31 -13.39 -0.75 -11.79
C LYS A 31 -13.68 0.18 -12.98
N GLY A 32 -12.65 0.50 -13.77
CA GLY A 32 -12.79 1.28 -15.02
C GLY A 32 -13.26 2.73 -14.84
N ARG A 33 -14.22 3.16 -15.66
CA ARG A 33 -14.73 4.54 -15.69
C ARG A 33 -15.28 5.01 -14.35
N ALA A 34 -15.98 4.13 -13.62
CA ALA A 34 -16.52 4.46 -12.31
C ALA A 34 -15.42 4.77 -11.28
N MET A 35 -14.28 4.06 -11.34
CA MET A 35 -13.12 4.39 -10.49
C MET A 35 -12.52 5.75 -10.85
N LYS A 36 -12.45 6.09 -12.14
CA LYS A 36 -11.94 7.39 -12.61
C LYS A 36 -12.84 8.54 -12.13
N ARG A 37 -14.17 8.37 -12.21
CA ARG A 37 -15.15 9.33 -11.64
C ARG A 37 -14.94 9.53 -10.13
N LEU A 38 -14.77 8.45 -9.37
CA LEU A 38 -14.51 8.52 -7.93
C LEU A 38 -13.19 9.23 -7.63
N LYS A 39 -12.12 8.94 -8.37
CA LYS A 39 -10.83 9.62 -8.21
C LYS A 39 -10.91 11.11 -8.53
N TYR A 40 -11.62 11.50 -9.60
CA TYR A 40 -11.81 12.90 -9.97
C TYR A 40 -12.57 13.68 -8.90
N THR A 41 -13.75 13.17 -8.52
CA THR A 41 -14.60 13.78 -7.49
C THR A 41 -13.85 13.93 -6.16
N ARG A 42 -13.12 12.90 -5.72
CA ARG A 42 -12.32 12.96 -4.48
C ARG A 42 -11.11 13.91 -4.55
N ARG A 43 -10.51 14.11 -5.71
CA ARG A 43 -9.26 14.91 -5.85
C ARG A 43 -9.51 16.39 -6.17
N PHE A 44 -10.58 16.69 -6.91
CA PHE A 44 -10.80 18.01 -7.50
C PHE A 44 -12.11 18.65 -7.08
N VAL A 45 -13.19 17.88 -6.87
CA VAL A 45 -14.50 18.43 -6.51
C VAL A 45 -14.65 18.56 -5.00
N ASN A 46 -14.55 17.43 -4.28
CA ASN A 46 -14.73 17.37 -2.82
C ASN A 46 -13.37 17.37 -2.12
N VAL A 47 -12.59 18.44 -2.33
CA VAL A 47 -11.21 18.52 -1.82
C VAL A 47 -11.21 18.75 -0.31
N THR A 48 -10.77 17.75 0.46
CA THR A 48 -10.46 17.94 1.88
C THR A 48 -9.02 18.43 2.02
N MET A 49 -8.83 19.71 2.37
CA MET A 49 -7.53 20.32 2.62
C MET A 49 -7.18 20.21 4.11
N THR A 50 -6.38 19.21 4.48
CA THR A 50 -5.85 19.08 5.84
C THR A 50 -4.55 19.86 5.97
N GLY A 51 -4.64 21.20 6.08
CA GLY A 51 -3.54 22.13 6.40
C GLY A 51 -2.30 22.06 5.48
N GLY A 52 -2.03 23.13 4.74
CA GLY A 52 -0.87 23.20 3.84
C GLY A 52 -1.09 22.50 2.48
N LYS A 53 0.00 22.03 1.84
CA LYS A 53 -0.05 21.44 0.49
C LYS A 53 -0.83 20.12 0.48
N ARG A 54 -1.59 19.86 -0.61
CA ARG A 54 -2.41 18.64 -0.79
C ARG A 54 -1.55 17.36 -0.67
N LYS A 55 -1.76 16.57 0.40
CA LYS A 55 -1.16 15.24 0.56
C LYS A 55 -2.08 14.18 -0.05
N VAL A 56 -1.59 13.45 -1.04
CA VAL A 56 -2.28 12.28 -1.59
C VAL A 56 -1.44 11.05 -1.29
N ARG A 57 -1.94 10.16 -0.43
CA ARG A 57 -1.35 8.82 -0.26
C ARG A 57 -1.80 7.97 -1.45
N PHE A 58 -0.85 7.52 -2.26
CA PHE A 58 -1.10 6.62 -3.40
C PHE A 58 -1.49 5.23 -2.90
#